data_AF-A0A916S4S5-F1
#
_entry.id   AF-A0A916S4S5-F1
#
_cell.length_a   1.000
_cell.length_b   1.000
_cell.length_c   1.000
_cell.angle_alpha   90.00
_cell.angle_beta   90.00
_cell.angle_gamma   90.00
#
_symmetry.space_group_name_H-M   'P 1'
#
loop_
_entity.id
_entity.type
_entity.pdbx_description
1 polymer ?
#
loop_
_entity_poly.entity_id
_entity_poly.type
_entity_poly.pdbx_seq_one_letter_code
_entity_poly.pdbx_strand_id
1 'polypeptide(L)'
;MFLEVFQQASLHEIEAFDRAARIPGTVPERLASMVGTFARRALKGRRLAWALLVEPVSPEIDADRRRFREPYRAIIEEVINEGIEVGELMQQDARVTSICIVGAIVETLLGPLSDTPRAGEEDIIVKNLIAICVRASGPIKP
;
A
#
# COMPACT_ATOMS: atom_id res chain seq x y z
N MET A 1 -24.38 5.07 7.86
CA MET A 1 -24.08 5.71 6.57
C MET A 1 -22.59 6.02 6.35
N PHE A 2 -21.92 6.95 7.06
CA PHE A 2 -20.49 7.22 6.81
C PHE A 2 -19.58 6.02 7.09
N LEU A 3 -19.80 5.32 8.22
CA LEU A 3 -19.03 4.12 8.59
C LEU A 3 -19.20 2.96 7.59
N GLU A 4 -20.40 2.72 7.08
CA GLU A 4 -20.67 1.67 6.09
C GLU A 4 -19.99 1.99 4.75
N VAL A 5 -20.07 3.25 4.30
CA VAL A 5 -19.36 3.69 3.08
C VAL A 5 -17.85 3.58 3.25
N PHE A 6 -17.32 3.95 4.43
CA PHE A 6 -15.92 3.77 4.80
C PHE A 6 -15.50 2.30 4.73
N GLN A 7 -16.27 1.39 5.33
CA GLN A 7 -15.97 -0.04 5.34
C GLN A 7 -16.04 -0.64 3.93
N GLN A 8 -17.05 -0.29 3.14
CA GLN A 8 -17.19 -0.77 1.77
C GLN A 8 -16.05 -0.27 0.88
N ALA A 9 -15.71 1.02 0.95
CA ALA A 9 -14.57 1.57 0.24
C ALA A 9 -13.25 0.90 0.66
N SER A 10 -13.08 0.67 1.96
CA SER A 10 -11.90 0.02 2.51
C SER A 10 -11.74 -1.40 2.01
N LEU A 11 -12.80 -2.21 2.07
CA LEU A 11 -12.82 -3.58 1.58
C LEU A 11 -12.49 -3.63 0.08
N HIS A 12 -13.10 -2.74 -0.71
CA HIS A 12 -12.86 -2.68 -2.14
C HIS A 12 -11.39 -2.39 -2.48
N GLU A 13 -10.73 -1.49 -1.73
CA GLU A 13 -9.31 -1.22 -1.91
C GLU A 13 -8.42 -2.38 -1.43
N ILE A 14 -8.77 -3.05 -0.33
CA ILE A 14 -8.04 -4.24 0.15
C ILE A 14 -8.12 -5.36 -0.89
N GLU A 15 -9.29 -5.64 -1.45
CA GLU A 15 -9.46 -6.65 -2.50
C GLU A 15 -8.69 -6.30 -3.77
N ALA A 16 -8.64 -5.02 -4.17
CA ALA A 16 -7.83 -4.60 -5.31
C ALA A 16 -6.33 -4.82 -5.05
N PHE A 17 -5.89 -4.59 -3.82
CA PHE A 17 -4.52 -4.81 -3.39
C PHE A 17 -4.16 -6.31 -3.36
N ASP A 18 -5.00 -7.15 -2.76
CA ASP A 18 -4.82 -8.61 -2.74
C ASP A 18 -4.82 -9.20 -4.16
N ARG A 19 -5.72 -8.76 -5.04
CA ARG A 19 -5.69 -9.19 -6.45
C ARG A 19 -4.37 -8.84 -7.13
N ALA A 20 -3.84 -7.64 -6.89
CA ALA A 20 -2.54 -7.23 -7.42
C ALA A 20 -1.39 -8.07 -6.85
N ALA A 21 -1.50 -8.51 -5.59
CA ALA A 21 -0.56 -9.42 -4.92
C ALA A 21 -0.54 -10.82 -5.54
N ARG A 22 -1.65 -11.28 -6.10
CA ARG A 22 -1.80 -12.63 -6.69
C ARG A 22 -1.39 -12.71 -8.17
N ILE A 23 -1.00 -11.59 -8.78
CA ILE A 23 -0.51 -11.62 -10.16
C ILE A 23 0.79 -12.43 -10.21
N PRO A 24 0.92 -13.44 -11.10
CA PRO A 24 2.14 -14.22 -11.21
C PRO A 24 3.36 -13.34 -11.50
N GLY A 25 4.45 -13.58 -10.76
CA GLY A 25 5.70 -12.85 -10.90
C GLY A 25 6.58 -12.99 -9.66
N THR A 26 7.76 -12.39 -9.75
CA THR A 26 8.69 -12.22 -8.63
C THR A 26 8.09 -11.31 -7.56
N VAL A 27 8.59 -11.38 -6.32
CA VAL A 27 8.17 -10.50 -5.23
C VAL A 27 8.29 -9.01 -5.60
N PRO A 28 9.40 -8.51 -6.20
CA PRO A 28 9.49 -7.15 -6.73
C PRO A 28 8.37 -6.77 -7.70
N GLU A 29 8.01 -7.65 -8.63
CA GLU A 29 6.94 -7.39 -9.62
C GLU A 29 5.57 -7.32 -8.94
N ARG A 30 5.29 -8.24 -8.01
CA ARG A 30 4.06 -8.26 -7.21
C ARG A 30 3.95 -7.00 -6.35
N LEU A 31 5.04 -6.58 -5.69
CA LEU A 31 5.09 -5.33 -4.93
C LEU A 31 4.87 -4.11 -5.80
N ALA A 32 5.52 -4.04 -6.97
CA ALA A 32 5.31 -2.94 -7.91
C ALA A 32 3.85 -2.85 -8.37
N SER A 33 3.23 -4.00 -8.62
CA SER A 33 1.81 -4.10 -8.99
C SER A 33 0.90 -3.61 -7.86
N MET A 34 1.08 -4.11 -6.64
CA MET A 34 0.31 -3.72 -5.46
C MET A 34 0.39 -2.22 -5.18
N VAL A 35 1.62 -1.68 -5.07
CA VAL A 35 1.88 -0.27 -4.76
C VAL A 35 1.36 0.62 -5.88
N GLY A 36 1.62 0.26 -7.14
CA GLY A 36 1.15 1.01 -8.30
C GLY A 36 -0.37 1.00 -8.45
N THR A 37 -1.05 -0.08 -8.06
CA THR A 37 -2.51 -0.19 -8.07
C THR A 37 -3.11 0.72 -7.01
N PHE A 38 -2.63 0.62 -5.78
CA PHE A 38 -3.10 1.45 -4.68
C PHE A 38 -2.89 2.94 -4.94
N ALA A 39 -1.65 3.34 -5.27
CA ALA A 39 -1.30 4.74 -5.41
C ALA A 39 -2.10 5.43 -6.53
N ARG A 40 -2.24 4.81 -7.71
CA ARG A 40 -3.04 5.38 -8.80
C ARG A 40 -4.52 5.48 -8.46
N ARG A 41 -5.07 4.49 -7.75
CA ARG A 41 -6.48 4.51 -7.31
C ARG A 41 -6.72 5.58 -6.24
N ALA A 42 -5.79 5.71 -5.29
CA ALA A 42 -5.83 6.74 -4.27
C ALA A 42 -5.78 8.15 -4.88
N LEU A 43 -4.90 8.38 -5.86
CA LEU A 43 -4.80 9.66 -6.56
C LEU A 43 -6.03 9.95 -7.44
N LYS A 44 -6.60 8.94 -8.11
CA LYS A 44 -7.86 9.09 -8.84
C LYS A 44 -9.06 9.38 -7.90
N GLY A 45 -9.04 8.78 -6.72
CA GLY A 45 -10.07 8.88 -5.68
C GLY A 45 -9.70 9.82 -4.53
N ARG A 46 -8.90 10.86 -4.79
CA ARG A 46 -8.27 11.74 -3.78
C ARG A 46 -9.11 12.06 -2.56
N ARG A 47 -10.35 12.53 -2.75
CA ARG A 47 -11.25 12.94 -1.66
C ARG A 47 -11.57 11.78 -0.73
N LEU A 48 -11.85 10.60 -1.29
CA LEU A 48 -12.12 9.40 -0.52
C LEU A 48 -10.85 8.92 0.17
N ALA A 49 -9.72 8.84 -0.56
CA ALA A 49 -8.44 8.43 0.01
C ALA A 49 -7.99 9.34 1.17
N TRP A 50 -8.20 10.65 1.06
CA TRP A 50 -7.95 11.62 2.12
C TRP A 50 -8.83 11.39 3.35
N ALA A 51 -10.13 11.14 3.16
CA ALA A 51 -11.04 10.79 4.26
C ALA A 51 -10.61 9.47 4.95
N LEU A 52 -10.17 8.48 4.17
CA LEU A 52 -9.70 7.19 4.70
C LEU A 52 -8.39 7.33 5.50
N LEU A 53 -7.44 8.10 4.98
CA LEU A 53 -6.06 8.15 5.50
C LEU A 53 -5.81 9.27 6.53
N VAL A 54 -6.51 10.41 6.45
CA VAL A 54 -6.14 11.66 7.12
C VAL A 54 -7.22 12.28 7.99
N GLU A 55 -8.45 12.50 7.50
CA GLU A 55 -9.47 13.28 8.24
C GLU A 55 -9.72 12.75 9.67
N PRO A 56 -9.77 13.59 10.72
CA PRO A 56 -10.09 13.13 12.06
C PRO A 56 -11.50 12.53 12.05
N VAL A 57 -11.54 11.21 12.07
CA VAL A 57 -12.76 10.42 12.18
C VAL A 57 -12.95 10.13 13.67
N SER A 58 -14.18 9.88 14.11
CA SER A 58 -14.49 9.71 15.54
C SER A 58 -13.51 8.73 16.23
N PRO A 59 -13.32 8.79 17.57
CA PRO A 59 -12.38 7.91 18.27
C PRO A 59 -12.55 6.41 17.98
N GLU A 60 -13.78 6.00 17.66
CA GLU A 60 -14.13 4.65 17.22
C GLU A 60 -13.47 4.28 15.87
N ILE A 61 -13.38 5.24 14.94
CA ILE A 61 -12.80 5.07 13.61
C ILE A 61 -11.27 5.25 13.63
N ASP A 62 -10.71 6.02 14.56
CA ASP A 62 -9.24 6.08 14.74
C ASP A 62 -8.64 4.71 15.14
N ALA A 63 -9.38 3.90 15.92
CA ALA A 63 -9.02 2.50 16.13
C ALA A 63 -9.15 1.68 14.83
N ASP A 64 -10.17 1.97 14.02
CA ASP A 64 -10.37 1.33 12.72
C ASP A 64 -9.32 1.73 11.68
N ARG A 65 -8.65 2.88 11.80
CA ARG A 65 -7.53 3.24 10.91
C ARG A 65 -6.29 2.38 11.11
N ARG A 66 -5.95 2.05 12.36
CA ARG A 66 -4.90 1.06 12.63
C ARG A 66 -5.30 -0.30 12.08
N ARG A 67 -6.57 -0.70 12.26
CA ARG A 67 -7.11 -1.94 11.68
C ARG A 67 -7.16 -1.91 10.16
N PHE A 68 -7.38 -0.77 9.54
CA PHE A 68 -7.44 -0.60 8.09
C PHE A 68 -6.08 -0.89 7.44
N ARG A 69 -4.98 -0.53 8.11
CA ARG A 69 -3.62 -0.79 7.62
C ARG A 69 -3.19 -2.25 7.79
N GLU A 70 -3.84 -2.99 8.69
CA GLU A 70 -3.42 -4.34 9.03
C GLU A 70 -3.56 -5.33 7.86
N PRO A 71 -4.68 -5.37 7.10
CA PRO A 71 -4.78 -6.22 5.91
C PRO A 71 -3.68 -5.97 4.87
N TYR A 72 -3.33 -4.70 4.60
CA TYR A 72 -2.26 -4.37 3.64
C TYR A 72 -0.89 -4.86 4.13
N ARG A 73 -0.62 -4.75 5.43
CA ARG A 73 0.62 -5.26 6.02
C ARG A 73 0.69 -6.78 5.93
N ALA A 74 -0.41 -7.46 6.27
CA ALA A 74 -0.49 -8.91 6.21
C ALA A 74 -0.26 -9.43 4.78
N ILE A 75 -0.88 -8.80 3.77
CA ILE A 75 -0.69 -9.18 2.36
C ILE A 75 0.77 -9.00 1.93
N ILE A 76 1.41 -7.87 2.29
CA ILE A 76 2.82 -7.62 1.95
C ILE A 76 3.74 -8.60 2.68
N GLU A 77 3.47 -8.86 3.96
CA GLU A 77 4.23 -9.81 4.79
C GLU A 77 4.16 -11.22 4.22
N GLU A 78 2.98 -11.68 3.79
CA GLU A 78 2.79 -12.96 3.11
C GLU A 78 3.64 -13.06 1.84
N VAL A 79 3.58 -12.04 0.96
CA VAL A 79 4.38 -11.99 -0.27
C VAL A 79 5.89 -12.05 0.03
N ILE A 80 6.36 -11.34 1.05
CA ILE A 80 7.78 -11.35 1.43
C ILE A 80 8.17 -12.73 1.99
N ASN A 81 7.36 -13.32 2.86
CA ASN A 81 7.61 -14.65 3.41
C ASN A 81 7.66 -15.72 2.31
N GLU A 82 6.73 -15.71 1.36
CA GLU A 82 6.76 -16.58 0.19
C GLU A 82 8.09 -16.44 -0.58
N GLY A 83 8.54 -15.21 -0.82
CA GLY A 83 9.83 -14.94 -1.46
C GLY A 83 11.03 -15.47 -0.68
N ILE A 84 11.00 -15.39 0.65
CA ILE A 84 12.03 -15.94 1.52
C ILE A 84 12.03 -17.47 1.47
N GLU A 85 10.85 -18.10 1.52
CA GLU A 85 10.69 -19.56 1.50
C GLU A 85 11.20 -20.19 0.21
N VAL A 86 10.91 -19.58 -0.94
CA VAL A 86 11.40 -20.05 -2.25
C VAL A 86 12.84 -19.61 -2.55
N GLY A 87 13.46 -18.86 -1.64
CA GLY A 87 14.84 -18.40 -1.74
C GLY A 87 15.07 -17.26 -2.74
N GLU A 88 14.01 -16.58 -3.17
CA GLU A 88 14.09 -15.37 -4.01
C GLU A 88 14.64 -14.17 -3.22
N LEU A 89 14.18 -14.02 -1.97
CA LEU A 89 14.61 -12.96 -1.06
C LEU A 89 15.57 -13.50 0.00
N MET A 90 16.49 -12.63 0.47
CA MET A 90 17.26 -12.93 1.67
C MET A 90 16.39 -12.94 2.93
N GLN A 91 16.82 -13.73 3.92
CA GLN A 91 16.21 -13.77 5.25
C GLN A 91 16.18 -12.39 5.91
N GLN A 92 15.00 -11.99 6.37
CA GLN A 92 14.72 -10.69 6.98
C GLN A 92 13.42 -10.76 7.80
N ASP A 93 13.13 -9.72 8.58
CA ASP A 93 11.87 -9.58 9.30
C ASP A 93 10.78 -9.03 8.36
N ALA A 94 9.99 -9.94 7.77
CA ALA A 94 8.92 -9.59 6.82
C ALA A 94 7.86 -8.66 7.43
N ARG A 95 7.59 -8.78 8.73
CA ARG A 95 6.63 -7.96 9.47
C ARG A 95 7.12 -6.52 9.60
N VAL A 96 8.40 -6.32 9.96
CA VAL A 96 8.98 -4.97 10.01
C VAL A 96 9.00 -4.34 8.62
N THR A 97 9.40 -5.10 7.60
CA THR A 97 9.42 -4.61 6.21
C THR A 97 8.03 -4.21 5.73
N SER A 98 6.98 -5.01 6.02
CA SER A 98 5.60 -4.69 5.63
C SER A 98 5.08 -3.41 6.31
N ILE A 99 5.39 -3.21 7.60
CA ILE A 99 5.06 -2.00 8.36
C ILE A 99 5.71 -0.77 7.71
N CYS A 100 7.00 -0.86 7.38
CA CYS A 100 7.75 0.22 6.75
C CYS A 100 7.20 0.58 5.36
N ILE A 101 6.90 -0.43 4.53
CA ILE A 101 6.35 -0.21 3.18
C ILE A 101 4.97 0.47 3.28
N VAL A 102 4.06 -0.01 4.12
CA VAL A 102 2.75 0.62 4.31
C VAL A 102 2.89 2.05 4.83
N GLY A 103 3.82 2.29 5.75
CA GLY A 103 4.14 3.63 6.25
C GLY A 103 4.58 4.57 5.12
N ALA A 104 5.52 4.11 4.28
CA ALA A 104 6.01 4.89 3.14
C ALA A 104 4.92 5.24 2.13
N ILE A 105 4.02 4.29 1.82
CA ILE A 105 2.87 4.52 0.94
C ILE A 105 1.97 5.63 1.49
N VAL A 106 1.57 5.52 2.76
CA VAL A 106 0.66 6.49 3.38
C VAL A 106 1.30 7.87 3.41
N GLU A 107 2.54 7.98 3.92
CA GLU A 107 3.22 9.26 4.10
C GLU A 107 3.47 9.97 2.76
N THR A 108 3.91 9.23 1.75
CA THR A 108 4.18 9.78 0.41
C THR A 108 2.93 10.33 -0.27
N LEU A 109 1.76 9.75 0.02
CA LEU A 109 0.51 10.15 -0.61
C LEU A 109 -0.17 11.33 0.11
N LEU A 110 0.23 11.72 1.33
CA LEU A 110 -0.44 12.80 2.05
C LEU A 110 -0.48 14.12 1.27
N GLY A 111 0.67 14.62 0.81
CA GLY A 111 0.75 15.86 0.02
C GLY A 111 -0.01 15.80 -1.31
N PRO A 112 0.20 14.76 -2.13
CA PRO A 112 -0.52 14.56 -3.39
C PRO A 112 -2.01 14.27 -3.23
N LEU A 113 -2.50 14.01 -2.00
CA LEU A 113 -3.92 13.89 -1.70
C LEU A 113 -4.51 15.22 -1.22
N SER A 114 -3.73 16.06 -0.52
CA SER A 114 -4.16 17.40 -0.10
C SER A 114 -4.23 18.37 -1.29
N ASP A 115 -3.17 18.46 -2.09
CA ASP A 115 -3.07 19.40 -3.21
C ASP A 115 -3.05 18.65 -4.52
N THR A 116 -3.84 19.10 -5.51
CA THR A 116 -3.91 18.44 -6.82
C THR A 116 -2.55 18.58 -7.52
N PRO A 117 -1.84 17.47 -7.78
CA PRO A 117 -0.54 17.53 -8.44
C PRO A 117 -0.67 18.07 -9.86
N ARG A 118 0.43 18.60 -10.41
CA ARG A 118 0.45 19.02 -11.81
C ARG A 118 0.38 17.80 -12.73
N ALA A 119 -0.04 18.02 -13.98
CA ALA A 119 -0.05 16.95 -14.98
C ALA A 119 1.36 16.33 -15.12
N GLY A 120 1.43 15.00 -15.00
CA GLY A 120 2.68 14.22 -15.03
C GLY A 120 3.40 14.07 -13.69
N GLU A 121 3.04 14.84 -12.66
CA GLU A 121 3.63 14.73 -11.32
C GLU A 121 3.16 13.46 -10.59
N GLU A 122 1.88 13.09 -10.77
CA GLU A 122 1.31 11.85 -10.23
C GLU A 122 2.09 10.61 -10.66
N ASP A 123 2.42 10.50 -11.95
CA ASP A 123 3.17 9.37 -12.49
C ASP A 123 4.59 9.28 -11.92
N ILE A 124 5.24 10.43 -11.73
CA ILE A 124 6.58 10.50 -11.13
C ILE A 124 6.52 10.01 -9.68
N ILE A 125 5.51 10.44 -8.91
CA ILE A 125 5.32 10.04 -7.52
C ILE A 125 5.06 8.53 -7.43
N VAL A 126 4.14 8.02 -8.23
CA VAL A 126 3.83 6.58 -8.27
C VAL A 126 5.07 5.76 -8.62
N LYS A 127 5.81 6.18 -9.66
CA LYS A 127 7.05 5.50 -10.09
C LYS A 127 8.10 5.47 -8.98
N ASN A 128 8.34 6.60 -8.32
CA ASN A 128 9.33 6.69 -7.26
C ASN A 128 8.93 5.89 -6.02
N LEU A 129 7.64 5.93 -5.65
CA LEU A 129 7.11 5.14 -4.54
C LEU A 129 7.28 3.64 -4.79
N ILE A 130 6.90 3.15 -5.98
CA ILE A 130 7.13 1.76 -6.40
C ILE A 130 8.61 1.39 -6.24
N ALA A 131 9.51 2.21 -6.78
CA ALA A 131 10.94 1.92 -6.75
C ALA A 131 11.50 1.86 -5.31
N ILE A 132 11.00 2.71 -4.40
CA ILE A 132 11.37 2.68 -2.99
C ILE A 132 10.85 1.40 -2.33
N CYS A 133 9.57 1.07 -2.48
CA CYS A 133 8.96 -0.11 -1.86
C CYS A 133 9.61 -1.41 -2.35
N VAL A 134 9.94 -1.50 -3.65
CA VAL A 134 10.66 -2.65 -4.21
C VAL A 134 12.08 -2.75 -3.67
N ARG A 135 12.81 -1.64 -3.50
CA ARG A 135 14.14 -1.71 -2.85
C ARG A 135 14.07 -2.07 -1.38
N ALA A 136 12.98 -1.68 -0.71
CA ALA A 136 12.77 -1.95 0.71
C ALA A 136 12.42 -3.42 0.99
N SER A 137 11.98 -4.20 -0.01
CA SER A 137 11.66 -5.63 0.17
C SER A 137 12.88 -6.51 0.39
N GLY A 138 14.06 -5.92 0.46
CA GLY A 138 15.31 -6.61 0.71
C GLY A 138 16.03 -7.04 -0.57
N PRO A 139 17.30 -7.41 -0.43
CA PRO A 139 18.12 -7.85 -1.55
C PRO A 139 17.63 -9.20 -2.11
N ILE A 140 17.61 -9.29 -3.43
CA ILE A 140 17.36 -10.54 -4.17
C ILE A 140 18.59 -11.43 -3.99
N LYS A 141 18.36 -12.73 -3.74
CA LYS A 141 19.45 -13.71 -3.66
C LYS A 141 20.08 -13.89 -5.06
N PRO A 142 21.41 -13.84 -5.21
CA PRO A 142 22.08 -13.94 -6.50
C PRO A 142 21.91 -15.30 -7.18
#